data_AF-A0A2P4Y3Y5-F1
#
_entry.id   AF-A0A2P4Y3Y5-F1
#
_cell.length_a   1.000
_cell.length_b   1.000
_cell.length_c   1.000
_cell.angle_alpha   90.00
_cell.angle_beta   90.00
_cell.angle_gamma   90.00
#
_symmetry.space_group_name_H-M   'P 1'
#
loop_
_entity.id
_entity.type
_entity.pdbx_description
1 polymer ?
#
loop_
_entity_poly.entity_id
_entity_poly.type
_entity_poly.pdbx_seq_one_letter_code
_entity_poly.pdbx_strand_id
1 'polypeptide(L)'
;ECIGAGVGNTLTNDVDFVQSFNESEEKRMLDSNLNKEGVAFPSPDVPEMTFSRKRAASSWTQARFLVVRFMRMYWRTPSYNITRFMIAVILSLLFGLVFVDSEYTSYQGLISGVGMVFTTALFNGLVAFSSVLPIASEDRASFYRERASQSYNALWYFVGSTFAEIPYNFAGGLLFTVVFYPMVGFTGFDTAFLYWMNMSLFMLMQTYMGQFFTYFMPNLEVADVLGMLLNLIYILFMGFNPPATEIPSGYKWLYDITPHRYSIGVLGALVFADCDEMPTWDAETDQYIGGGSQLGCQPVTNTPVNIDHITVKEYVESVFNLKHDEIWRNFGIVLAFIVVFRVFGLLALRFVNHQKR
;
A
#
# COMPACT_ATOMS: atom_id res chain seq x y z
N GLU A 1 8.74 -38.83 -28.40
CA GLU A 1 7.33 -39.27 -28.55
C GLU A 1 6.97 -40.03 -27.29
N CYS A 2 6.20 -39.42 -26.38
CA CYS A 2 5.75 -40.09 -25.17
C CYS A 2 4.54 -40.95 -25.55
N ILE A 3 4.70 -42.28 -25.50
CA ILE A 3 3.67 -43.24 -25.87
C ILE A 3 2.67 -43.33 -24.70
N GLY A 4 1.55 -42.63 -24.84
CA GLY A 4 0.32 -42.97 -24.12
C GLY A 4 -0.32 -44.19 -24.80
N ALA A 5 -0.34 -45.33 -24.13
CA ALA A 5 -1.06 -46.51 -24.60
C ALA A 5 -2.54 -46.38 -24.24
N GLY A 6 -3.37 -46.37 -25.28
CA GLY A 6 -4.81 -46.20 -25.21
C GLY A 6 -5.54 -47.32 -24.50
N VAL A 7 -6.72 -46.96 -24.01
CA VAL A 7 -7.68 -47.78 -23.31
C VAL A 7 -8.33 -48.76 -24.29
N GLY A 8 -7.75 -49.95 -24.44
CA GLY A 8 -8.35 -51.08 -25.15
C GLY A 8 -9.10 -51.97 -24.15
N ASN A 9 -10.43 -51.86 -24.11
CA ASN A 9 -11.34 -52.62 -23.24
C ASN A 9 -11.51 -54.09 -23.71
N THR A 10 -10.41 -54.82 -23.88
CA THR A 10 -10.45 -56.25 -24.23
C THR A 10 -9.31 -57.00 -23.57
N LEU A 11 -9.57 -57.39 -22.33
CA LEU A 11 -9.13 -58.59 -21.60
C LEU A 11 -9.24 -58.23 -20.11
N THR A 12 -10.18 -58.88 -19.41
CA THR A 12 -10.23 -58.92 -17.96
C THR A 12 -8.98 -59.64 -17.46
N ASN A 13 -7.83 -58.96 -17.47
CA ASN A 13 -6.70 -59.31 -16.64
C ASN A 13 -7.12 -58.97 -15.21
N ASP A 14 -7.75 -59.94 -14.55
CA ASP A 14 -8.09 -59.94 -13.12
C ASP A 14 -6.83 -60.10 -12.27
N VAL A 15 -5.74 -59.46 -12.69
CA VAL A 15 -4.45 -59.50 -12.01
C VAL A 15 -4.50 -58.42 -10.95
N ASP A 16 -4.67 -58.84 -9.71
CA ASP A 16 -4.48 -57.97 -8.56
C ASP A 16 -2.98 -57.63 -8.46
N PHE A 17 -2.62 -56.45 -8.97
CA PHE A 17 -1.25 -55.94 -8.93
C PHE A 17 -0.75 -55.70 -7.50
N VAL A 18 -1.65 -55.45 -6.54
CA VAL A 18 -1.28 -55.29 -5.13
C VAL A 18 -0.89 -56.65 -4.57
N GLN A 19 -1.70 -57.68 -4.80
CA GLN A 19 -1.37 -59.05 -4.40
C GLN A 19 -0.10 -59.55 -5.08
N SER A 20 0.02 -59.36 -6.39
CA SER A 20 1.19 -59.79 -7.17
C SER A 20 2.49 -59.12 -6.69
N PHE A 21 2.43 -57.82 -6.37
CA PHE A 21 3.58 -57.13 -5.79
C PHE A 21 3.89 -57.66 -4.39
N ASN A 22 2.88 -57.87 -3.53
CA ASN A 22 3.09 -58.37 -2.17
C ASN A 22 3.71 -59.78 -2.13
N GLU A 23 3.40 -60.64 -3.09
CA GLU A 23 3.94 -62.00 -3.18
C GLU A 23 5.33 -62.05 -3.87
N SER A 24 5.68 -60.98 -4.60
CA SER A 24 6.91 -60.89 -5.38
C SER A 24 8.19 -60.95 -4.53
N GLU A 25 9.29 -61.32 -5.18
CA GLU A 25 10.62 -61.27 -4.58
C GLU A 25 11.06 -59.84 -4.26
N GLU A 26 10.68 -58.87 -5.10
CA GLU A 26 11.00 -57.44 -4.92
C GLU A 26 10.47 -56.89 -3.60
N LYS A 27 9.22 -57.24 -3.25
CA LYS A 27 8.64 -56.86 -1.96
C LYS A 27 9.42 -57.46 -0.78
N ARG A 28 9.82 -58.73 -0.88
CA ARG A 28 10.64 -59.38 0.18
C ARG A 28 12.00 -58.71 0.32
N MET A 29 12.65 -58.32 -0.78
CA MET A 29 13.92 -57.57 -0.74
C MET A 29 13.74 -56.19 -0.12
N LEU A 30 12.67 -55.47 -0.49
CA LEU A 30 12.32 -54.18 0.10
C LEU A 30 12.08 -54.28 1.61
N ASP A 31 11.30 -55.28 2.05
CA ASP A 31 11.01 -55.48 3.47
C ASP A 31 12.25 -55.90 4.26
N SER A 32 13.09 -56.77 3.69
CA SER A 32 14.39 -57.12 4.27
C SER A 32 15.29 -55.89 4.41
N ASN A 33 15.33 -55.01 3.40
CA ASN A 33 16.09 -53.76 3.45
C ASN A 33 15.52 -52.77 4.46
N LEU A 34 14.19 -52.67 4.58
CA LEU A 34 13.53 -51.79 5.55
C LEU A 34 13.79 -52.23 7.00
N ASN A 35 13.82 -53.55 7.22
CA ASN A 35 14.09 -54.17 8.52
C ASN A 35 15.57 -54.12 8.95
N LYS A 36 16.48 -53.61 8.10
CA LYS A 36 17.86 -53.36 8.50
C LYS A 36 17.90 -52.26 9.56
N GLU A 37 18.76 -52.47 10.55
CA GLU A 37 19.00 -51.48 11.60
C GLU A 37 19.48 -50.15 11.00
N GLY A 38 18.95 -49.04 11.50
CA GLY A 38 19.27 -47.70 11.02
C GLY A 38 18.45 -47.24 9.80
N VAL A 39 17.61 -48.10 9.22
CA VAL A 39 16.71 -47.73 8.10
C VAL A 39 15.32 -47.34 8.62
N ALA A 40 14.48 -48.32 9.00
CA ALA A 40 13.17 -48.04 9.60
C ALA A 40 13.16 -48.08 11.12
N PHE A 41 14.20 -48.66 11.73
CA PHE A 41 14.34 -48.82 13.18
C PHE A 41 15.65 -48.20 13.66
N PRO A 42 15.70 -47.66 14.89
CA PRO A 42 16.93 -47.13 15.47
C PRO A 42 18.04 -48.20 15.50
N SER A 43 19.24 -47.84 15.05
CA SER A 43 20.43 -48.69 15.23
C SER A 43 21.15 -48.30 16.53
N PRO A 44 21.65 -49.26 17.32
CA PRO A 44 22.49 -48.98 18.48
C PRO A 44 23.80 -48.24 18.13
N ASP A 45 24.30 -48.43 16.90
CA ASP A 45 25.60 -47.91 16.45
C ASP A 45 25.53 -46.49 15.87
N VAL A 46 24.33 -45.98 15.62
CA VAL A 46 24.12 -44.66 14.99
C VAL A 46 23.40 -43.73 15.98
N PRO A 47 23.98 -42.57 16.34
CA PRO A 47 23.32 -41.63 17.24
C PRO A 47 22.02 -41.13 16.63
N GLU A 48 21.00 -40.94 17.47
CA GLU A 48 19.71 -40.40 17.06
C GLU A 48 19.87 -39.01 16.43
N MET A 49 19.33 -38.83 15.23
CA MET A 49 19.28 -37.52 14.58
C MET A 49 18.25 -36.62 15.27
N THR A 50 18.71 -35.85 16.26
CA THR A 50 17.87 -34.89 16.98
C THR A 50 17.91 -33.51 16.31
N PHE A 51 16.76 -33.04 15.83
CA PHE A 51 16.62 -31.70 15.28
C PHE A 51 16.24 -30.69 16.37
N SER A 52 17.24 -30.12 17.05
CA SER A 52 17.03 -29.14 18.13
C SER A 52 16.35 -27.85 17.68
N ARG A 53 16.40 -27.52 16.40
CA ARG A 53 15.82 -26.30 15.83
C ARG A 53 14.93 -26.64 14.64
N LYS A 54 13.78 -25.96 14.57
CA LYS A 54 12.84 -26.06 13.44
C LYS A 54 13.47 -25.67 12.10
N ARG A 55 14.54 -24.87 12.09
CA ARG A 55 15.26 -24.40 10.89
C ARG A 55 16.76 -24.44 11.11
N ALA A 56 17.51 -24.71 10.04
CA ALA A 56 18.97 -24.83 10.09
C ALA A 56 19.69 -23.49 10.34
N ALA A 57 19.28 -22.42 9.64
CA ALA A 57 19.91 -21.11 9.75
C ALA A 57 19.37 -20.29 10.95
N SER A 58 20.22 -19.41 11.51
CA SER A 58 19.79 -18.46 12.55
C SER A 58 18.76 -17.45 12.03
N SER A 59 17.95 -16.88 12.93
CA SER A 59 16.96 -15.84 12.58
C SER A 59 17.58 -14.63 11.89
N TRP A 60 18.75 -14.17 12.36
CA TRP A 60 19.45 -13.04 11.75
C TRP A 60 19.95 -13.34 10.34
N THR A 61 20.47 -14.54 10.13
CA THR A 61 20.88 -15.01 8.80
C THR A 61 19.68 -14.98 7.85
N GLN A 62 18.54 -15.55 8.26
CA GLN A 62 17.31 -15.53 7.46
C GLN A 62 16.86 -14.11 7.12
N ALA A 63 16.87 -13.20 8.11
CA ALA A 63 16.51 -11.79 7.94
C ALA A 63 17.38 -11.09 6.88
N ARG A 64 18.72 -11.18 7.04
CA ARG A 64 19.67 -10.55 6.15
C ARG A 64 19.51 -11.03 4.71
N PHE A 65 19.41 -12.34 4.50
CA PHE A 65 19.28 -12.91 3.15
C PHE A 65 17.97 -12.48 2.48
N LEU A 66 16.85 -12.45 3.23
CA LEU A 66 15.56 -12.05 2.66
C LEU A 66 15.48 -10.56 2.35
N VAL A 67 15.97 -9.68 3.24
CA VAL A 67 16.03 -8.23 2.96
C VAL A 67 16.87 -7.97 1.70
N VAL A 68 18.06 -8.58 1.60
CA VAL A 68 18.91 -8.42 0.41
C VAL A 68 18.24 -9.01 -0.84
N ARG A 69 17.52 -10.14 -0.71
CA ARG A 69 16.77 -10.73 -1.82
C ARG A 69 15.71 -9.77 -2.35
N PHE A 70 14.87 -9.22 -1.48
CA PHE A 70 13.81 -8.30 -1.88
C PHE A 70 14.37 -7.00 -2.50
N MET A 71 15.39 -6.41 -1.89
CA MET A 71 16.05 -5.22 -2.45
C MET A 71 16.61 -5.50 -3.86
N ARG A 72 17.28 -6.64 -4.06
CA ARG A 72 17.79 -7.03 -5.38
C ARG A 72 16.68 -7.35 -6.37
N MET A 73 15.61 -7.99 -5.92
CA MET A 73 14.45 -8.32 -6.76
C MET A 73 13.82 -7.02 -7.28
N TYR A 74 13.53 -6.06 -6.41
CA TYR A 74 12.89 -4.81 -6.81
C TYR A 74 13.80 -3.94 -7.68
N TRP A 75 15.11 -3.95 -7.42
CA TRP A 75 16.09 -3.30 -8.29
C TRP A 75 16.17 -3.94 -9.68
N ARG A 76 16.09 -5.28 -9.76
CA ARG A 76 16.18 -6.04 -11.02
C ARG A 76 14.86 -6.20 -11.76
N THR A 77 13.76 -5.71 -11.20
CA THR A 77 12.44 -5.64 -11.85
C THR A 77 12.14 -4.18 -12.22
N PRO A 78 12.80 -3.64 -13.26
CA PRO A 78 12.64 -2.23 -13.64
C PRO A 78 11.22 -1.90 -14.08
N SER A 79 10.50 -2.86 -14.68
CA SER A 79 9.10 -2.70 -15.10
C SER A 79 8.17 -2.30 -13.95
N TYR A 80 8.52 -2.63 -12.70
CA TYR A 80 7.76 -2.21 -11.53
C TYR A 80 8.10 -0.76 -11.14
N ASN A 81 9.37 -0.51 -10.75
CA ASN A 81 9.76 0.76 -10.15
C ASN A 81 9.91 1.89 -11.18
N ILE A 82 10.45 1.62 -12.38
CA ILE A 82 10.59 2.65 -13.43
C ILE A 82 9.21 3.11 -13.89
N THR A 83 8.25 2.19 -14.06
CA THR A 83 6.87 2.56 -14.44
C THR A 83 6.23 3.48 -13.40
N ARG A 84 6.40 3.19 -12.11
CA ARG A 84 5.91 4.06 -11.03
C ARG A 84 6.55 5.45 -11.07
N PHE A 85 7.86 5.53 -11.30
CA PHE A 85 8.57 6.80 -11.41
C PHE A 85 8.16 7.61 -12.64
N MET A 86 8.02 6.96 -13.79
CA MET A 86 7.54 7.61 -15.01
C MET A 86 6.12 8.14 -14.83
N ILE A 87 5.22 7.34 -14.26
CA ILE A 87 3.84 7.78 -13.98
C ILE A 87 3.84 8.95 -13.01
N ALA A 88 4.63 8.92 -11.94
CA ALA A 88 4.75 10.03 -10.99
C ALA A 88 5.19 11.34 -11.69
N VAL A 89 6.22 11.27 -12.55
CA VAL A 89 6.68 12.43 -13.32
C VAL A 89 5.62 12.93 -14.31
N ILE A 90 4.99 12.01 -15.07
CA ILE A 90 3.93 12.37 -16.02
C ILE A 90 2.75 13.03 -15.31
N LEU A 91 2.30 12.48 -14.18
CA LEU A 91 1.22 13.06 -13.37
C LEU A 91 1.61 14.42 -12.81
N SER A 92 2.84 14.59 -12.32
CA SER A 92 3.32 15.89 -11.82
C SER A 92 3.34 16.94 -12.93
N LEU A 93 3.76 16.58 -14.14
CA LEU A 93 3.79 17.50 -15.28
C LEU A 93 2.37 17.80 -15.78
N LEU A 94 1.50 16.80 -15.86
CA LEU A 94 0.12 16.97 -16.31
C LEU A 94 -0.63 17.95 -15.40
N PHE A 95 -0.64 17.70 -14.09
CA PHE A 95 -1.33 18.60 -13.16
C PHE A 95 -0.57 19.91 -12.95
N GLY A 96 0.76 19.86 -12.96
CA GLY A 96 1.61 21.05 -12.91
C GLY A 96 1.28 22.02 -14.04
N LEU A 97 1.18 21.52 -15.29
CA LEU A 97 0.84 22.33 -16.47
C LEU A 97 -0.58 22.89 -16.45
N VAL A 98 -1.55 22.11 -15.96
CA VAL A 98 -2.96 22.56 -15.87
C VAL A 98 -3.13 23.70 -14.87
N PHE A 99 -2.30 23.74 -13.82
CA PHE A 99 -2.42 24.70 -12.73
C PHE A 99 -1.26 25.71 -12.64
N VAL A 100 -0.50 25.89 -13.74
CA VAL A 100 0.48 26.99 -13.82
C VAL A 100 -0.24 28.33 -13.65
N ASP A 101 0.34 29.21 -12.84
CA ASP A 101 -0.17 30.56 -12.56
C ASP A 101 -1.65 30.60 -12.11
N SER A 102 -2.10 29.55 -11.42
CA SER A 102 -3.47 29.50 -10.87
C SER A 102 -3.64 30.44 -9.67
N GLU A 103 -4.74 31.20 -9.68
CA GLU A 103 -5.11 32.10 -8.58
C GLU A 103 -5.99 31.36 -7.56
N TYR A 104 -5.39 30.96 -6.44
CA TYR A 104 -6.05 30.20 -5.37
C TYR A 104 -6.87 31.05 -4.38
N THR A 105 -6.89 32.37 -4.54
CA THR A 105 -7.72 33.29 -3.74
C THR A 105 -9.14 33.40 -4.27
N SER A 106 -9.36 33.15 -5.56
CA SER A 106 -10.71 33.12 -6.12
C SER A 106 -11.49 31.91 -5.60
N TYR A 107 -12.79 32.05 -5.34
CA TYR A 107 -13.65 30.97 -4.85
C TYR A 107 -13.55 29.70 -5.72
N GLN A 108 -13.62 29.86 -7.05
CA GLN A 108 -13.49 28.76 -7.99
C GLN A 108 -12.06 28.20 -8.04
N GLY A 109 -11.04 29.06 -7.97
CA GLY A 109 -9.63 28.66 -7.95
C GLY A 109 -9.27 27.88 -6.70
N LEU A 110 -9.79 28.27 -5.53
CA LEU A 110 -9.61 27.58 -4.25
C LEU A 110 -10.18 26.17 -4.30
N ILE A 111 -11.45 26.02 -4.71
CA ILE A 111 -12.09 24.70 -4.84
C ILE A 111 -11.32 23.81 -5.82
N SER A 112 -10.87 24.39 -6.94
CA SER A 112 -10.08 23.68 -7.95
C SER A 112 -8.71 23.27 -7.42
N GLY A 113 -8.06 24.12 -6.62
CA GLY A 113 -6.78 23.87 -5.96
C GLY A 113 -6.86 22.74 -4.93
N VAL A 114 -7.87 22.76 -4.06
CA VAL A 114 -8.14 21.65 -3.12
C VAL A 114 -8.43 20.36 -3.90
N GLY A 115 -9.22 20.45 -4.96
CA GLY A 115 -9.51 19.32 -5.85
C GLY A 115 -8.28 18.76 -6.56
N MET A 116 -7.32 19.61 -6.91
CA MET A 116 -6.05 19.20 -7.47
C MET A 116 -5.22 18.38 -6.47
N VAL A 117 -5.07 18.87 -5.23
CA VAL A 117 -4.34 18.14 -4.17
C VAL A 117 -4.99 16.78 -3.92
N PHE A 118 -6.32 16.74 -3.85
CA PHE A 118 -7.09 15.51 -3.71
C PHE A 118 -6.84 14.54 -4.87
N THR A 119 -6.97 15.03 -6.11
CA THR A 119 -6.89 14.20 -7.31
C THR A 119 -5.48 13.67 -7.54
N THR A 120 -4.46 14.51 -7.31
CA THR A 120 -3.06 14.11 -7.47
C THR A 120 -2.62 13.10 -6.42
N ALA A 121 -3.00 13.28 -5.15
CA ALA A 121 -2.81 12.29 -4.09
C ALA A 121 -3.46 10.97 -4.48
N LEU A 122 -4.73 11.00 -4.93
CA LEU A 122 -5.45 9.82 -5.34
C LEU A 122 -4.79 9.04 -6.47
N PHE A 123 -4.43 9.69 -7.56
CA PHE A 123 -3.80 9.00 -8.68
C PHE A 123 -2.49 8.32 -8.27
N ASN A 124 -1.64 9.01 -7.51
CA ASN A 124 -0.40 8.42 -7.01
C ASN A 124 -0.67 7.23 -6.06
N GLY A 125 -1.67 7.36 -5.19
CA GLY A 125 -2.09 6.28 -4.29
C GLY A 125 -2.64 5.06 -5.03
N LEU A 126 -3.49 5.27 -6.03
CA LEU A 126 -4.04 4.18 -6.86
C LEU A 126 -2.95 3.49 -7.68
N VAL A 127 -2.01 4.25 -8.27
CA VAL A 127 -0.85 3.68 -8.97
C VAL A 127 0.01 2.85 -8.03
N ALA A 128 0.25 3.32 -6.80
CA ALA A 128 0.99 2.59 -5.78
C ALA A 128 0.29 1.30 -5.33
N PHE A 129 -1.05 1.31 -5.28
CA PHE A 129 -1.88 0.14 -4.99
C PHE A 129 -1.89 -0.87 -6.15
N SER A 130 -2.24 -0.45 -7.37
CA SER A 130 -2.41 -1.36 -8.51
C SER A 130 -1.10 -1.98 -8.98
N SER A 131 0.01 -1.24 -8.88
CA SER A 131 1.31 -1.72 -9.35
C SER A 131 1.89 -2.85 -8.49
N VAL A 132 1.58 -2.93 -7.19
CA VAL A 132 2.16 -3.94 -6.29
C VAL A 132 1.44 -5.29 -6.38
N LEU A 133 0.16 -5.29 -6.74
CA LEU A 133 -0.68 -6.50 -6.85
C LEU A 133 -0.02 -7.62 -7.67
N PRO A 134 0.43 -7.41 -8.93
CA PRO A 134 1.05 -8.46 -9.72
C PRO A 134 2.39 -8.95 -9.12
N ILE A 135 3.23 -8.02 -8.64
CA ILE A 135 4.54 -8.35 -8.07
C ILE A 135 4.40 -9.23 -6.81
N ALA A 136 3.46 -8.87 -5.92
CA ALA A 136 3.19 -9.65 -4.72
C ALA A 136 2.52 -11.00 -5.03
N SER A 137 1.76 -11.09 -6.13
CA SER A 137 1.09 -12.32 -6.55
C SER A 137 2.08 -13.32 -7.13
N GLU A 138 3.01 -12.88 -7.98
CA GLU A 138 4.04 -13.72 -8.59
C GLU A 138 4.97 -14.35 -7.54
N ASP A 139 5.35 -13.62 -6.49
CA ASP A 139 6.25 -14.12 -5.45
C ASP A 139 5.59 -15.16 -4.51
N ARG A 140 4.25 -15.23 -4.50
CA ARG A 140 3.49 -16.09 -3.60
C ARG A 140 3.81 -17.57 -3.77
N ALA A 141 3.99 -18.04 -5.01
CA ALA A 141 4.30 -19.44 -5.29
C ALA A 141 5.67 -19.85 -4.72
N SER A 142 6.67 -18.95 -4.86
CA SER A 142 8.00 -19.16 -4.27
C SER A 142 7.92 -19.19 -2.74
N PHE A 143 7.19 -18.26 -2.14
CA PHE A 143 6.96 -18.20 -0.70
C PHE A 143 6.36 -19.50 -0.15
N TYR A 144 5.31 -20.05 -0.79
CA TYR A 144 4.69 -21.29 -0.33
C TYR A 144 5.63 -22.49 -0.37
N ARG A 145 6.42 -22.62 -1.46
CA ARG A 145 7.44 -23.67 -1.57
C ARG A 145 8.49 -23.55 -0.47
N GLU A 146 9.02 -22.35 -0.26
CA GLU A 146 10.08 -22.09 0.74
C GLU A 146 9.58 -22.24 2.18
N ARG A 147 8.29 -21.94 2.41
CA ARG A 147 7.61 -22.18 3.69
C ARG A 147 7.39 -23.66 3.94
N ALA A 148 7.02 -24.44 2.92
CA ALA A 148 6.84 -25.89 3.04
C ALA A 148 8.16 -26.60 3.40
N SER A 149 9.28 -26.17 2.79
CA SER A 149 10.62 -26.68 3.11
C SER A 149 11.24 -26.12 4.39
N GLN A 150 10.51 -25.29 5.15
CA GLN A 150 11.00 -24.62 6.36
C GLN A 150 12.31 -23.82 6.17
N SER A 151 12.54 -23.27 4.97
CA SER A 151 13.78 -22.55 4.64
C SER A 151 13.99 -21.31 5.51
N TYR A 152 12.91 -20.59 5.84
CA TYR A 152 12.94 -19.41 6.70
C TYR A 152 11.60 -19.19 7.42
N ASN A 153 11.58 -18.29 8.40
CA ASN A 153 10.37 -17.83 9.07
C ASN A 153 9.61 -16.82 8.19
N ALA A 154 8.29 -16.98 8.05
CA ALA A 154 7.43 -16.04 7.31
C ALA A 154 7.55 -14.60 7.81
N LEU A 155 7.90 -14.40 9.09
CA LEU A 155 8.20 -13.07 9.62
C LEU A 155 9.33 -12.38 8.86
N TRP A 156 10.39 -13.09 8.48
CA TRP A 156 11.53 -12.50 7.78
C TRP A 156 11.23 -12.20 6.31
N TYR A 157 10.33 -12.97 5.70
CA TYR A 157 9.78 -12.66 4.38
C TYR A 157 9.01 -11.34 4.43
N PHE A 158 8.10 -11.22 5.39
CA PHE A 158 7.33 -10.01 5.64
C PHE A 158 8.25 -8.80 5.90
N VAL A 159 9.25 -8.94 6.78
CA VAL A 159 10.21 -7.87 7.07
C VAL A 159 10.93 -7.41 5.79
N GLY A 160 11.44 -8.36 5.01
CA GLY A 160 12.12 -8.08 3.74
C GLY A 160 11.24 -7.35 2.73
N SER A 161 9.99 -7.78 2.57
CA SER A 161 9.04 -7.10 1.67
C SER A 161 8.66 -5.70 2.14
N THR A 162 8.52 -5.45 3.46
CA THR A 162 8.24 -4.09 3.95
C THR A 162 9.39 -3.15 3.68
N PHE A 163 10.62 -3.54 4.02
CA PHE A 163 11.77 -2.64 3.88
C PHE A 163 12.08 -2.32 2.42
N ALA A 164 11.84 -3.25 1.50
CA ALA A 164 12.08 -3.03 0.09
C ALA A 164 11.16 -1.95 -0.51
N GLU A 165 9.94 -1.78 -0.02
CA GLU A 165 8.98 -0.80 -0.57
C GLU A 165 9.31 0.66 -0.19
N ILE A 166 9.87 0.87 1.00
CA ILE A 166 10.11 2.23 1.55
C ILE A 166 10.93 3.11 0.61
N PRO A 167 12.14 2.72 0.16
CA PRO A 167 12.97 3.62 -0.66
C PRO A 167 12.31 3.98 -1.99
N TYR A 168 11.59 3.06 -2.62
CA TYR A 168 10.94 3.33 -3.92
C TYR A 168 9.71 4.21 -3.76
N ASN A 169 8.89 4.01 -2.73
CA ASN A 169 7.75 4.90 -2.47
C ASN A 169 8.20 6.34 -2.17
N PHE A 170 9.24 6.50 -1.35
CA PHE A 170 9.79 7.81 -1.03
C PHE A 170 10.48 8.49 -2.23
N ALA A 171 11.19 7.73 -3.07
CA ALA A 171 11.76 8.26 -4.30
C ALA A 171 10.66 8.68 -5.29
N GLY A 172 9.60 7.88 -5.44
CA GLY A 172 8.47 8.20 -6.31
C GLY A 172 7.72 9.46 -5.85
N GLY A 173 7.44 9.55 -4.55
CA GLY A 173 6.86 10.76 -3.95
C GLY A 173 7.77 11.97 -4.14
N LEU A 174 9.10 11.81 -4.03
CA LEU A 174 10.05 12.92 -4.20
C LEU A 174 10.04 13.43 -5.64
N LEU A 175 10.10 12.52 -6.62
CA LEU A 175 10.05 12.86 -8.03
C LEU A 175 8.76 13.61 -8.38
N PHE A 176 7.63 13.17 -7.82
CA PHE A 176 6.37 13.88 -7.98
C PHE A 176 6.42 15.28 -7.36
N THR A 177 6.75 15.39 -6.07
CA THR A 177 6.68 16.65 -5.32
C THR A 177 7.67 17.70 -5.85
N VAL A 178 8.89 17.31 -6.20
CA VAL A 178 9.92 18.26 -6.69
C VAL A 178 9.50 18.94 -8.00
N VAL A 179 8.73 18.26 -8.85
CA VAL A 179 8.21 18.83 -10.09
C VAL A 179 6.87 19.54 -9.83
N PHE A 180 5.93 18.85 -9.21
CA PHE A 180 4.56 19.33 -9.03
C PHE A 180 4.49 20.58 -8.16
N TYR A 181 5.12 20.56 -6.98
CA TYR A 181 4.97 21.58 -5.95
C TYR A 181 5.34 22.99 -6.44
N PRO A 182 6.51 23.24 -7.06
CA PRO A 182 6.82 24.55 -7.60
C PRO A 182 6.01 24.90 -8.86
N MET A 183 5.66 23.92 -9.72
CA MET A 183 4.91 24.20 -10.95
C MET A 183 3.52 24.76 -10.70
N VAL A 184 2.86 24.30 -9.63
CA VAL A 184 1.53 24.79 -9.23
C VAL A 184 1.61 26.05 -8.37
N GLY A 185 2.80 26.62 -8.16
CA GLY A 185 2.99 27.86 -7.41
C GLY A 185 3.01 27.70 -5.89
N PHE A 186 3.11 26.48 -5.35
CA PHE A 186 3.27 26.31 -3.91
C PHE A 186 4.69 26.68 -3.48
N THR A 187 4.81 27.32 -2.31
CA THR A 187 6.07 27.87 -1.79
C THR A 187 6.40 27.30 -0.41
N GLY A 188 7.62 27.56 0.08
CA GLY A 188 8.09 27.08 1.39
C GLY A 188 8.80 25.72 1.33
N PHE A 189 10.06 25.69 1.78
CA PHE A 189 10.86 24.45 1.79
C PHE A 189 10.35 23.44 2.82
N ASP A 190 10.03 23.90 4.02
CA ASP A 190 9.55 23.03 5.11
C ASP A 190 8.19 22.41 4.75
N THR A 191 7.29 23.21 4.17
CA THR A 191 5.99 22.76 3.67
C THR A 191 6.15 21.77 2.52
N ALA A 192 7.07 22.00 1.58
CA ALA A 192 7.36 21.05 0.50
C ALA A 192 7.91 19.72 1.03
N PHE A 193 8.79 19.76 2.04
CA PHE A 193 9.32 18.56 2.68
C PHE A 193 8.22 17.76 3.38
N LEU A 194 7.33 18.41 4.14
CA LEU A 194 6.21 17.76 4.80
C LEU A 194 5.19 17.22 3.79
N TYR A 195 4.94 17.96 2.71
CA TYR A 195 4.10 17.51 1.60
C TYR A 195 4.67 16.22 0.98
N TRP A 196 5.96 16.23 0.64
CA TRP A 196 6.67 15.05 0.13
C TRP A 196 6.59 13.86 1.10
N MET A 197 6.85 14.10 2.37
CA MET A 197 6.82 13.08 3.42
C MET A 197 5.42 12.45 3.51
N ASN A 198 4.37 13.26 3.62
CA ASN A 198 3.00 12.75 3.70
C ASN A 198 2.58 12.00 2.44
N MET A 199 2.89 12.56 1.27
CA MET A 199 2.59 11.94 -0.03
C MET A 199 3.27 10.57 -0.16
N SER A 200 4.54 10.47 0.23
CA SER A 200 5.30 9.22 0.23
C SER A 200 4.73 8.19 1.21
N LEU A 201 4.31 8.63 2.41
CA LEU A 201 3.64 7.78 3.39
C LEU A 201 2.28 7.29 2.89
N PHE A 202 1.52 8.15 2.20
CA PHE A 202 0.24 7.76 1.59
C PHE A 202 0.43 6.72 0.50
N MET A 203 1.39 6.91 -0.41
CA MET A 203 1.75 5.92 -1.42
C MET A 203 2.18 4.60 -0.77
N LEU A 204 3.00 4.65 0.29
CA LEU A 204 3.44 3.47 1.03
C LEU A 204 2.27 2.73 1.69
N MET A 205 1.33 3.46 2.29
CA MET A 205 0.11 2.92 2.86
C MET A 205 -0.71 2.16 1.80
N GLN A 206 -0.87 2.77 0.62
CA GLN A 206 -1.60 2.17 -0.50
C GLN A 206 -0.90 0.91 -1.04
N THR A 207 0.42 0.93 -1.15
CA THR A 207 1.21 -0.26 -1.50
C THR A 207 1.02 -1.37 -0.47
N TYR A 208 1.05 -1.08 0.83
CA TYR A 208 0.85 -2.11 1.85
C TYR A 208 -0.58 -2.62 1.90
N MET A 209 -1.57 -1.79 1.62
CA MET A 209 -2.95 -2.22 1.42
C MET A 209 -3.04 -3.19 0.24
N GLY A 210 -2.39 -2.87 -0.90
CA GLY A 210 -2.30 -3.77 -2.05
C GLY A 210 -1.70 -5.13 -1.70
N GLN A 211 -0.56 -5.14 -1.01
CA GLN A 211 0.07 -6.38 -0.53
C GLN A 211 -0.84 -7.18 0.41
N PHE A 212 -1.57 -6.52 1.32
CA PHE A 212 -2.55 -7.18 2.18
C PHE A 212 -3.63 -7.91 1.36
N PHE A 213 -4.25 -7.22 0.40
CA PHE A 213 -5.26 -7.84 -0.48
C PHE A 213 -4.67 -9.00 -1.28
N THR A 214 -3.46 -8.86 -1.82
CA THR A 214 -2.78 -9.96 -2.50
C THR A 214 -2.49 -11.12 -1.57
N TYR A 215 -2.14 -10.93 -0.30
CA TYR A 215 -1.88 -12.05 0.59
C TYR A 215 -3.16 -12.72 1.09
N PHE A 216 -4.24 -11.97 1.21
CA PHE A 216 -5.50 -12.46 1.72
C PHE A 216 -6.35 -13.17 0.65
N MET A 217 -6.36 -12.65 -0.59
CA MET A 217 -7.22 -13.17 -1.66
C MET A 217 -6.60 -14.33 -2.46
N PRO A 218 -7.42 -15.26 -2.98
CA PRO A 218 -6.93 -16.46 -3.66
C PRO A 218 -6.28 -16.16 -5.01
N ASN A 219 -6.78 -15.19 -5.76
CA ASN A 219 -6.30 -14.84 -7.09
C ASN A 219 -6.06 -13.33 -7.21
N LEU A 220 -5.25 -12.95 -8.21
CA LEU A 220 -4.91 -11.55 -8.49
C LEU A 220 -6.16 -10.72 -8.83
N GLU A 221 -7.06 -11.27 -9.65
CA GLU A 221 -8.25 -10.55 -10.12
C GLU A 221 -9.21 -10.25 -8.96
N VAL A 222 -9.34 -11.19 -8.01
CA VAL A 222 -10.18 -11.00 -6.81
C VAL A 222 -9.56 -9.96 -5.87
N ALA A 223 -8.22 -9.97 -5.72
CA ALA A 223 -7.50 -8.96 -4.94
C ALA A 223 -7.70 -7.56 -5.51
N ASP A 224 -7.60 -7.43 -6.84
CA ASP A 224 -7.77 -6.16 -7.54
C ASP A 224 -9.20 -5.64 -7.41
N VAL A 225 -10.22 -6.45 -7.76
CA VAL A 225 -11.63 -6.03 -7.71
C VAL A 225 -12.04 -5.60 -6.30
N LEU A 226 -11.73 -6.39 -5.27
CA LEU A 226 -12.13 -6.08 -3.89
C LEU A 226 -11.32 -4.92 -3.29
N GLY A 227 -10.03 -4.83 -3.62
CA GLY A 227 -9.22 -3.71 -3.14
C GLY A 227 -9.57 -2.39 -3.85
N MET A 228 -9.95 -2.43 -5.12
CA MET A 228 -10.48 -1.27 -5.84
C MET A 228 -11.86 -0.85 -5.31
N LEU A 229 -12.74 -1.81 -5.02
CA LEU A 229 -14.02 -1.52 -4.36
C LEU A 229 -13.81 -0.77 -3.04
N LEU A 230 -12.87 -1.21 -2.20
CA LEU A 230 -12.56 -0.53 -0.95
C LEU A 230 -11.97 0.87 -1.18
N ASN A 231 -11.09 1.04 -2.17
CA ASN A 231 -10.58 2.35 -2.55
C ASN A 231 -11.71 3.30 -3.00
N LEU A 232 -12.71 2.81 -3.74
CA LEU A 232 -13.85 3.64 -4.15
C LEU A 232 -14.66 4.14 -2.95
N ILE A 233 -14.85 3.29 -1.94
CA ILE A 233 -15.48 3.69 -0.67
C ILE A 233 -14.64 4.78 0.00
N TYR A 234 -13.33 4.57 0.13
CA TYR A 234 -12.43 5.57 0.71
C TYR A 234 -12.40 6.87 -0.09
N ILE A 235 -12.51 6.81 -1.42
CA ILE A 235 -12.54 7.99 -2.27
C ILE A 235 -13.79 8.84 -1.98
N LEU A 236 -14.94 8.18 -1.84
CA LEU A 236 -16.20 8.86 -1.53
C LEU A 236 -16.19 9.50 -0.14
N PHE A 237 -15.54 8.85 0.83
CA PHE A 237 -15.57 9.27 2.24
C PHE A 237 -14.30 9.97 2.72
N MET A 238 -13.46 10.52 1.85
CA MET A 238 -12.28 11.29 2.29
C MET A 238 -12.49 12.81 2.34
N GLY A 239 -13.70 13.30 2.01
CA GLY A 239 -14.17 14.64 2.42
C GLY A 239 -13.95 15.78 1.43
N PHE A 240 -13.72 15.50 0.15
CA PHE A 240 -13.72 16.51 -0.92
C PHE A 240 -15.02 16.51 -1.74
N ASN A 241 -15.42 15.34 -2.25
CA ASN A 241 -16.65 15.19 -3.02
C ASN A 241 -17.40 13.91 -2.57
N PRO A 242 -18.40 14.02 -1.67
CA PRO A 242 -18.90 15.27 -1.06
C PRO A 242 -17.90 15.91 -0.07
N PRO A 243 -18.02 17.24 0.18
CA PRO A 243 -17.27 17.91 1.23
C PRO A 243 -17.54 17.28 2.60
N ALA A 244 -16.54 17.32 3.48
CA ALA A 244 -16.60 16.64 4.79
C ALA A 244 -17.82 17.05 5.64
N THR A 245 -18.29 18.29 5.54
CA THR A 245 -19.47 18.78 6.28
C THR A 245 -20.80 18.30 5.74
N GLU A 246 -20.86 18.00 4.45
CA GLU A 246 -22.08 17.56 3.76
C GLU A 246 -22.29 16.04 3.88
N ILE A 247 -21.34 15.32 4.49
CA ILE A 247 -21.50 13.89 4.76
C ILE A 247 -22.60 13.71 5.82
N PRO A 248 -23.69 12.98 5.50
CA PRO A 248 -24.79 12.79 6.45
C PRO A 248 -24.32 12.12 7.74
N SER A 249 -24.92 12.51 8.88
CA SER A 249 -24.51 12.05 10.22
C SER A 249 -24.43 10.52 10.36
N GLY A 250 -25.34 9.78 9.71
CA GLY A 250 -25.35 8.32 9.72
C GLY A 250 -24.13 7.67 9.04
N TYR A 251 -23.45 8.37 8.14
CA TYR A 251 -22.25 7.88 7.43
C TYR A 251 -20.95 8.53 7.92
N LYS A 252 -21.01 9.39 8.94
CA LYS A 252 -19.82 10.09 9.43
C LYS A 252 -18.73 9.15 9.97
N TRP A 253 -19.12 7.98 10.47
CA TRP A 253 -18.17 6.94 10.88
C TRP A 253 -17.33 6.40 9.71
N LEU A 254 -17.87 6.36 8.48
CA LEU A 254 -17.10 5.96 7.28
C LEU A 254 -16.04 7.00 6.96
N TYR A 255 -16.38 8.28 7.10
CA TYR A 255 -15.40 9.36 7.04
C TYR A 255 -14.33 9.15 8.11
N ASP A 256 -14.70 8.81 9.35
CA ASP A 256 -13.74 8.57 10.44
C ASP A 256 -12.74 7.43 10.23
N ILE A 257 -13.17 6.33 9.65
CA ILE A 257 -12.30 5.17 9.41
C ILE A 257 -11.55 5.23 8.08
N THR A 258 -11.85 6.20 7.23
CA THR A 258 -11.24 6.30 5.89
C THR A 258 -9.80 6.79 6.03
N PRO A 259 -8.79 5.97 5.69
CA PRO A 259 -7.39 6.35 5.88
C PRO A 259 -6.97 7.51 4.97
N HIS A 260 -7.54 7.61 3.77
CA HIS A 260 -7.23 8.64 2.78
C HIS A 260 -7.51 10.06 3.29
N ARG A 261 -8.55 10.24 4.12
CA ARG A 261 -8.91 11.58 4.64
C ARG A 261 -7.77 12.23 5.39
N TYR A 262 -6.97 11.43 6.10
CA TYR A 262 -5.93 11.96 6.98
C TYR A 262 -4.73 12.44 6.17
N SER A 263 -4.40 11.76 5.07
CA SER A 263 -3.38 12.24 4.15
C SER A 263 -3.84 13.50 3.42
N ILE A 264 -5.05 13.51 2.87
CA ILE A 264 -5.59 14.72 2.22
C ILE A 264 -5.71 15.88 3.22
N GLY A 265 -6.10 15.59 4.45
CA GLY A 265 -6.12 16.53 5.57
C GLY A 265 -4.78 17.23 5.77
N VAL A 266 -3.68 16.45 5.78
CA VAL A 266 -2.32 17.00 5.90
C VAL A 266 -1.94 17.79 4.65
N LEU A 267 -2.07 17.21 3.46
CA LEU A 267 -1.63 17.85 2.21
C LEU A 267 -2.37 19.17 1.96
N GLY A 268 -3.69 19.18 2.19
CA GLY A 268 -4.52 20.36 2.03
C GLY A 268 -4.25 21.42 3.11
N ALA A 269 -4.14 21.03 4.38
CA ALA A 269 -3.89 21.98 5.47
C ALA A 269 -2.49 22.62 5.39
N LEU A 270 -1.48 21.89 4.92
CA LEU A 270 -0.13 22.42 4.70
C LEU A 270 -0.11 23.58 3.69
N VAL A 271 -0.95 23.52 2.67
CA VAL A 271 -0.95 24.49 1.56
C VAL A 271 -1.98 25.61 1.78
N PHE A 272 -3.18 25.27 2.22
CA PHE A 272 -4.32 26.18 2.24
C PHE A 272 -4.70 26.68 3.64
N ALA A 273 -4.28 26.01 4.71
CA ALA A 273 -4.65 26.38 6.09
C ALA A 273 -3.51 27.04 6.87
N ASP A 274 -2.36 27.28 6.23
CA ASP A 274 -1.22 27.95 6.86
C ASP A 274 -1.46 29.46 6.97
N CYS A 275 -1.52 29.94 8.21
CA CYS A 275 -1.71 31.34 8.55
C CYS A 275 -1.34 31.58 10.01
N ASP A 276 -0.26 32.33 10.26
CA ASP A 276 0.25 32.64 11.60
C ASP A 276 -0.64 33.64 12.34
N GLU A 277 -1.05 34.70 11.65
CA GLU A 277 -1.93 35.75 12.15
C GLU A 277 -3.12 35.90 11.20
N MET A 278 -4.32 35.64 11.72
CA MET A 278 -5.56 35.80 10.95
C MET A 278 -5.84 37.28 10.73
N PRO A 279 -6.16 37.71 9.51
CA PRO A 279 -6.63 39.07 9.29
C PRO A 279 -8.03 39.25 9.91
N THR A 280 -8.33 40.46 10.36
CA THR A 280 -9.66 40.81 10.87
C THR A 280 -10.39 41.69 9.89
N TRP A 281 -11.65 41.37 9.61
CA TRP A 281 -12.51 42.21 8.80
C TRP A 281 -12.89 43.49 9.56
N ASP A 282 -12.57 44.65 8.98
CA ASP A 282 -13.01 45.95 9.50
C ASP A 282 -14.20 46.47 8.68
N ALA A 283 -15.37 46.48 9.31
CA ALA A 283 -16.62 46.93 8.71
C ALA A 283 -16.65 48.45 8.45
N GLU A 284 -15.76 49.24 9.06
CA GLU A 284 -15.71 50.69 8.83
C GLU A 284 -14.89 51.05 7.58
N THR A 285 -13.85 50.28 7.28
CA THR A 285 -12.93 50.51 6.16
C THR A 285 -13.21 49.60 4.96
N ASP A 286 -14.12 48.63 5.09
CA ASP A 286 -14.47 47.62 4.08
C ASP A 286 -13.22 46.83 3.61
N GLN A 287 -12.29 46.61 4.54
CA GLN A 287 -10.99 45.98 4.28
C GLN A 287 -10.58 45.04 5.41
N TYR A 288 -9.80 44.02 5.05
CA TYR A 288 -9.10 43.19 6.02
C TYR A 288 -7.88 43.94 6.57
N ILE A 289 -7.80 44.03 7.90
CA ILE A 289 -6.69 44.65 8.61
C ILE A 289 -5.84 43.56 9.25
N GLY A 290 -4.51 43.69 9.10
CA GLY A 290 -3.55 42.71 9.58
C GLY A 290 -3.47 41.48 8.69
N GLY A 291 -2.86 40.42 9.20
CA GLY A 291 -2.71 39.14 8.50
C GLY A 291 -1.34 38.92 7.87
N GLY A 292 -0.97 37.64 7.75
CA GLY A 292 0.26 37.22 7.10
C GLY A 292 0.16 37.20 5.57
N SER A 293 1.32 37.06 4.89
CA SER A 293 1.38 36.95 3.42
C SER A 293 1.06 35.55 2.89
N GLN A 294 0.85 34.57 3.78
CA GLN A 294 0.54 33.19 3.42
C GLN A 294 -0.82 33.08 2.71
N LEU A 295 -0.96 32.07 1.86
CA LEU A 295 -2.20 31.84 1.09
C LEU A 295 -3.42 31.66 2.02
N GLY A 296 -3.27 30.97 3.14
CA GLY A 296 -4.35 30.75 4.10
C GLY A 296 -4.90 32.03 4.75
N CYS A 297 -4.06 33.07 4.87
CA CYS A 297 -4.46 34.37 5.41
C CYS A 297 -5.18 35.25 4.40
N GLN A 298 -5.18 34.91 3.10
CA GLN A 298 -5.76 35.78 2.08
C GLN A 298 -7.29 35.65 2.05
N PRO A 299 -8.02 36.75 1.82
CA PRO A 299 -9.47 36.70 1.68
C PRO A 299 -9.87 36.02 0.38
N VAL A 300 -10.97 35.25 0.43
CA VAL A 300 -11.52 34.61 -0.77
C VAL A 300 -12.26 35.65 -1.61
N THR A 301 -11.91 35.74 -2.90
CA THR A 301 -12.55 36.66 -3.85
C THR A 301 -13.61 35.95 -4.69
N ASN A 302 -14.56 36.71 -5.25
CA ASN A 302 -15.64 36.18 -6.09
C ASN A 302 -16.50 35.10 -5.42
N THR A 303 -16.74 35.25 -4.11
CA THR A 303 -17.65 34.36 -3.37
C THR A 303 -19.10 34.59 -3.82
N PRO A 304 -19.95 33.54 -3.79
CA PRO A 304 -21.38 33.72 -3.97
C PRO A 304 -21.99 34.50 -2.80
N VAL A 305 -23.13 35.17 -3.04
CA VAL A 305 -23.77 36.17 -2.14
C VAL A 305 -24.07 35.65 -0.73
N ASN A 306 -24.09 34.33 -0.55
CA ASN A 306 -24.33 33.64 0.72
C ASN A 306 -23.07 33.44 1.58
N ILE A 307 -21.88 33.74 1.07
CA ILE A 307 -20.60 33.61 1.78
C ILE A 307 -19.97 35.00 1.83
N ASP A 308 -20.09 35.62 3.00
CA ASP A 308 -19.61 36.97 3.25
C ASP A 308 -18.33 36.93 4.08
N HIS A 309 -17.31 37.66 3.64
CA HIS A 309 -16.04 37.88 4.35
C HIS A 309 -15.42 36.62 4.99
N ILE A 310 -14.86 35.73 4.15
CA ILE A 310 -14.12 34.54 4.61
C ILE A 310 -12.69 34.51 4.05
N THR A 311 -11.76 34.01 4.86
CA THR A 311 -10.38 33.72 4.44
C THR A 311 -10.24 32.33 3.83
N VAL A 312 -9.16 32.08 3.09
CA VAL A 312 -8.87 30.75 2.52
C VAL A 312 -8.82 29.68 3.61
N LYS A 313 -8.14 29.94 4.73
CA LYS A 313 -8.06 29.01 5.88
C LYS A 313 -9.44 28.68 6.43
N GLU A 314 -10.25 29.70 6.74
CA GLU A 314 -11.60 29.49 7.29
C GLU A 314 -12.49 28.71 6.32
N TYR A 315 -12.36 28.96 5.02
CA TYR A 315 -13.13 28.22 4.02
C TYR A 315 -12.74 26.74 3.97
N VAL A 316 -11.44 26.41 3.92
CA VAL A 316 -11.00 25.01 3.85
C VAL A 316 -11.24 24.23 5.14
N GLU A 317 -11.16 24.90 6.30
CA GLU A 317 -11.48 24.32 7.60
C GLU A 317 -12.98 24.09 7.78
N SER A 318 -13.81 25.05 7.35
CA SER A 318 -15.26 24.95 7.51
C SER A 318 -15.90 24.00 6.51
N VAL A 319 -15.46 23.95 5.25
CA VAL A 319 -16.11 23.13 4.20
C VAL A 319 -15.48 21.74 4.07
N PHE A 320 -14.16 21.66 4.06
CA PHE A 320 -13.41 20.42 3.81
C PHE A 320 -12.83 19.79 5.08
N ASN A 321 -12.95 20.46 6.24
CA ASN A 321 -12.38 20.03 7.52
C ASN A 321 -10.85 19.85 7.46
N LEU A 322 -10.16 20.70 6.70
CA LEU A 322 -8.71 20.71 6.51
C LEU A 322 -8.03 21.61 7.53
N LYS A 323 -7.97 21.16 8.79
CA LYS A 323 -7.47 21.96 9.92
C LYS A 323 -5.96 21.95 10.04
N HIS A 324 -5.36 23.13 10.17
CA HIS A 324 -3.91 23.27 10.36
C HIS A 324 -3.43 22.63 11.66
N ASP A 325 -4.16 22.83 12.76
CA ASP A 325 -3.81 22.29 14.09
C ASP A 325 -3.77 20.75 14.14
N GLU A 326 -4.43 20.09 13.18
CA GLU A 326 -4.58 18.65 13.15
C GLU A 326 -3.51 17.94 12.30
N ILE A 327 -2.58 18.68 11.67
CA ILE A 327 -1.55 18.13 10.78
C ILE A 327 -0.77 17.00 11.46
N TRP A 328 -0.22 17.23 12.65
CA TRP A 328 0.58 16.22 13.36
C TRP A 328 -0.23 15.00 13.82
N ARG A 329 -1.48 15.23 14.24
CA ARG A 329 -2.40 14.15 14.58
C ARG A 329 -2.69 13.28 13.36
N ASN A 330 -2.96 13.92 12.21
CA ASN A 330 -3.27 13.24 10.97
C ASN A 330 -2.05 12.47 10.43
N PHE A 331 -0.82 13.01 10.55
CA PHE A 331 0.41 12.27 10.29
C PHE A 331 0.53 10.99 11.14
N GLY A 332 0.29 11.11 12.44
CA GLY A 332 0.31 9.97 13.37
C GLY A 332 -0.72 8.90 12.98
N ILE A 333 -1.91 9.32 12.54
CA ILE A 333 -2.96 8.40 12.10
C ILE A 333 -2.60 7.69 10.79
N VAL A 334 -2.00 8.39 9.82
CA VAL A 334 -1.49 7.75 8.58
C VAL A 334 -0.47 6.67 8.92
N LEU A 335 0.48 6.96 9.82
CA LEU A 335 1.45 5.97 10.29
C LEU A 335 0.78 4.78 11.00
N ALA A 336 -0.26 5.04 11.80
CA ALA A 336 -1.03 3.99 12.45
C ALA A 336 -1.70 3.07 11.42
N PHE A 337 -2.33 3.61 10.37
CA PHE A 337 -2.93 2.82 9.30
C PHE A 337 -1.90 2.01 8.51
N ILE A 338 -0.72 2.58 8.24
CA ILE A 338 0.41 1.84 7.65
C ILE A 338 0.74 0.59 8.50
N VAL A 339 0.86 0.76 9.82
CA VAL A 339 1.12 -0.36 10.74
C VAL A 339 -0.03 -1.36 10.73
N VAL A 340 -1.29 -0.91 10.73
CA VAL A 340 -2.47 -1.78 10.68
C VAL A 340 -2.48 -2.65 9.42
N PHE A 341 -2.30 -2.06 8.23
CA PHE A 341 -2.23 -2.82 6.98
C PHE A 341 -1.05 -3.80 6.96
N ARG A 342 0.09 -3.44 7.54
CA ARG A 342 1.23 -4.36 7.72
C ARG A 342 0.88 -5.51 8.65
N VAL A 343 0.23 -5.26 9.79
CA VAL A 343 -0.20 -6.33 10.71
C VAL A 343 -1.18 -7.27 10.01
N PHE A 344 -2.18 -6.74 9.29
CA PHE A 344 -3.11 -7.56 8.51
C PHE A 344 -2.40 -8.36 7.40
N GLY A 345 -1.44 -7.76 6.70
CA GLY A 345 -0.61 -8.47 5.72
C GLY A 345 0.20 -9.61 6.34
N LEU A 346 0.78 -9.42 7.53
CA LEU A 346 1.50 -10.46 8.27
C LEU A 346 0.57 -11.60 8.71
N LEU A 347 -0.62 -11.26 9.22
CA LEU A 347 -1.63 -12.26 9.61
C LEU A 347 -2.10 -13.06 8.39
N ALA A 348 -2.36 -12.41 7.26
CA ALA A 348 -2.70 -13.06 6.00
C ALA A 348 -1.60 -14.04 5.58
N LEU A 349 -0.34 -13.60 5.52
CA LEU A 349 0.79 -14.47 5.19
C LEU A 349 0.95 -15.64 6.15
N ARG A 350 0.64 -15.46 7.44
CA ARG A 350 0.82 -16.51 8.46
C ARG A 350 -0.31 -17.54 8.43
N PHE A 351 -1.55 -17.12 8.32
CA PHE A 351 -2.73 -17.97 8.54
C PHE A 351 -3.45 -18.39 7.26
N VAL A 352 -3.31 -17.64 6.18
CA VAL A 352 -3.95 -17.96 4.89
C VAL A 352 -3.00 -18.81 4.04
N ASN A 353 -3.53 -19.90 3.48
CA ASN A 353 -2.82 -20.73 2.51
C ASN A 353 -3.79 -21.23 1.45
N HIS A 354 -3.63 -20.70 0.23
CA HIS A 354 -4.49 -21.00 -0.92
C HIS A 354 -4.07 -22.26 -1.70
N GLN A 355 -3.07 -23.03 -1.24
CA GLN A 355 -2.70 -24.32 -1.85
C GLN A 355 -3.61 -25.48 -1.43
N LYS A 356 -4.31 -25.34 -0.30
CA LYS A 356 -5.30 -26.33 0.14
C LYS A 356 -6.60 -26.07 -0.61
N ARG A 357 -6.77 -26.75 -1.75
CA ARG A 357 -8.06 -26.85 -2.43
C ARG A 357 -8.96 -27.85 -1.72
#